data_AF-A0A0L0V9J5-F1
#
_entry.id   AF-A0A0L0V9J5-F1
#
_cell.length_a   1.000
_cell.length_b   1.000
_cell.length_c   1.000
_cell.angle_alpha   90.00
_cell.angle_beta   90.00
_cell.angle_gamma   90.00
#
_symmetry.space_group_name_H-M   'P 1'
#
loop_
_entity.id
_entity.type
_entity.pdbx_description
1 polymer ?
#
loop_
_entity_poly.entity_id
_entity_poly.type
_entity_poly.pdbx_seq_one_letter_code
_entity_poly.pdbx_strand_id
1 'polypeptide(L)'
;MMSKSNALSVAFLIGSSLFLNLPLTSAECSLSSSSTSSNHRPHRGAKNALIRQKVDREDYGSELYNPNTNLLGLNLPLLGLGREPNSQGKVYNLTLNSAGNKFFDDWTFFSDADPTHGLVAYQPVDEAWKNGLVAVGPSSHDKNLITAKMKVDNTNWLGEGEARKSVRLASKKSFKFGLLVLDAIKMPFGCSTWPAFWTVGDDWPRDGEIDIVEGVNMMNTNQMTLHTGPGCSLQNPMSQSAVGNVLNTDCDVYASSNLGCGVHDSSNSSYGQSFNQAGGGVFAMEWTPDGVSIWRFSRGEVPRDLQSGNSPQPSTWPIRPVAHWSSDVCNNLSEQFSEHRIIFDITLCGDWAGSTGVFNADNACSGSCNDLVKDPSNYKDANWEIASVKLYQ
;
A
#
# COMPACT_ATOMS: atom_id res chain seq x y z
N MET A 1 3.64 11.55 57.22
CA MET A 1 3.37 10.11 57.41
C MET A 1 2.56 9.64 56.22
N MET A 2 3.21 9.27 55.11
CA MET A 2 3.61 7.90 54.75
C MET A 2 2.43 6.94 54.60
N SER A 3 2.07 6.63 53.35
CA SER A 3 1.97 5.25 52.87
C SER A 3 2.10 5.24 51.34
N LYS A 4 3.24 4.74 50.86
CA LYS A 4 3.47 4.31 49.48
C LYS A 4 3.19 2.80 49.46
N SER A 5 2.35 2.33 48.54
CA SER A 5 2.28 0.91 48.19
C SER A 5 2.99 0.69 46.86
N ASN A 6 4.15 0.02 46.95
CA ASN A 6 4.86 -0.58 45.83
C ASN A 6 4.07 -1.79 45.33
N ALA A 7 3.90 -1.91 44.02
CA ALA A 7 3.64 -3.18 43.37
C ALA A 7 4.78 -3.43 42.36
N LEU A 8 5.71 -4.29 42.76
CA LEU A 8 6.57 -5.04 41.85
C LEU A 8 5.66 -5.92 40.98
N SER A 9 5.90 -5.97 39.68
CA SER A 9 5.55 -7.15 38.90
C SER A 9 6.71 -7.54 37.99
N VAL A 10 6.90 -8.84 37.98
CA VAL A 10 8.09 -9.60 37.62
C VAL A 10 8.22 -9.71 36.11
N ALA A 11 9.42 -9.44 35.60
CA ALA A 11 9.81 -9.78 34.24
C ALA A 11 10.00 -11.31 34.15
N PHE A 12 9.13 -11.98 33.38
CA PHE A 12 9.35 -13.35 32.94
C PHE A 12 9.82 -13.34 31.48
N LEU A 13 11.12 -13.62 31.30
CA LEU A 13 11.69 -14.07 30.05
C LEU A 13 11.21 -15.51 29.81
N ILE A 14 10.37 -15.72 28.80
CA ILE A 14 10.13 -17.04 28.23
C ILE A 14 10.47 -16.92 26.74
N GLY A 15 11.57 -17.58 26.35
CA GLY A 15 11.99 -17.69 24.97
C GLY A 15 11.03 -18.58 24.20
N SER A 16 10.45 -18.04 23.14
CA SER A 16 9.68 -18.81 22.17
C SER A 16 10.58 -19.18 21.01
N SER A 17 11.14 -20.38 21.07
CA SER A 17 11.66 -21.10 19.92
C SER A 17 10.48 -21.49 19.03
N LEU A 18 10.33 -20.89 17.85
CA LEU A 18 9.45 -21.42 16.81
C LEU A 18 10.24 -21.96 15.63
N PHE A 19 9.74 -23.12 15.21
CA PHE A 19 10.30 -24.13 14.34
C PHE A 19 10.46 -23.66 12.89
N LEU A 20 11.69 -23.74 12.38
CA LEU A 20 11.97 -23.86 10.95
C LEU A 20 11.62 -25.28 10.51
N ASN A 21 10.59 -25.43 9.67
CA ASN A 21 10.36 -26.65 8.91
C ASN A 21 11.27 -26.65 7.67
N LEU A 22 12.40 -27.34 7.77
CA LEU A 22 13.19 -27.83 6.64
C LEU A 22 12.75 -29.27 6.33
N PRO A 23 12.55 -29.66 5.06
CA PRO A 23 12.58 -31.08 4.69
C PRO A 23 14.04 -31.50 4.42
N LEU A 24 14.56 -32.41 5.24
CA LEU A 24 15.80 -33.15 4.99
C LEU A 24 15.52 -34.39 4.11
N THR A 25 16.11 -34.33 2.91
CA THR A 25 16.97 -35.35 2.25
C THR A 25 16.62 -36.85 2.29
N SER A 26 16.65 -37.44 1.11
CA SER A 26 17.33 -38.72 0.81
C SER A 26 17.93 -38.58 -0.60
N ALA A 27 19.01 -39.23 -1.02
CA ALA A 27 20.17 -39.83 -0.38
C ALA A 27 21.28 -39.83 -1.47
N GLU A 28 22.50 -40.06 -1.03
CA GLU A 28 23.77 -39.96 -1.75
C GLU A 28 23.89 -40.87 -2.98
N CYS A 29 24.72 -40.46 -3.95
CA CYS A 29 25.81 -41.33 -4.39
C CYS A 29 26.98 -40.48 -4.90
N SER A 30 28.12 -40.69 -4.25
CA SER A 30 29.42 -40.10 -4.48
C SER A 30 30.05 -40.57 -5.80
N LEU A 31 30.96 -39.76 -6.36
CA LEU A 31 32.31 -40.22 -6.69
C LEU A 31 33.24 -39.04 -7.05
N SER A 32 34.43 -39.18 -6.51
CA SER A 32 35.60 -38.32 -6.44
C SER A 32 36.23 -37.96 -7.80
N SER A 33 36.91 -36.80 -7.87
CA SER A 33 38.39 -36.75 -8.04
C SER A 33 38.91 -35.35 -8.40
N SER A 34 39.79 -34.84 -7.52
CA SER A 34 41.08 -34.16 -7.77
C SER A 34 41.33 -33.51 -9.15
N SER A 35 41.83 -32.28 -9.28
CA SER A 35 43.19 -31.87 -8.86
C SER A 35 43.53 -30.45 -9.36
N THR A 36 44.21 -29.68 -8.50
CA THR A 36 45.33 -28.71 -8.70
C THR A 36 45.40 -27.71 -9.86
N SER A 37 45.56 -26.42 -9.47
CA SER A 37 46.53 -25.37 -9.90
C SER A 37 46.91 -25.22 -11.40
N SER A 38 47.04 -24.03 -12.00
CA SER A 38 47.85 -22.89 -11.58
C SER A 38 47.74 -21.72 -12.59
N ASN A 39 48.25 -20.56 -12.17
CA ASN A 39 48.36 -19.25 -12.83
C ASN A 39 48.83 -19.22 -14.30
N HIS A 40 48.28 -18.30 -15.11
CA HIS A 40 49.06 -17.33 -15.90
C HIS A 40 48.18 -16.25 -16.61
N ARG A 41 48.60 -14.98 -16.47
CA ARG A 41 48.25 -13.81 -17.32
C ARG A 41 49.54 -13.45 -18.12
N PRO A 42 49.51 -12.48 -19.06
CA PRO A 42 48.55 -12.15 -20.12
C PRO A 42 49.28 -11.94 -21.49
N HIS A 43 48.60 -11.82 -22.63
CA HIS A 43 49.05 -10.94 -23.73
C HIS A 43 48.02 -10.75 -24.87
N ARG A 44 47.81 -9.46 -25.19
CA ARG A 44 47.51 -8.81 -26.49
C ARG A 44 46.79 -9.57 -27.62
N GLY A 45 45.60 -9.06 -27.94
CA GLY A 45 45.34 -8.38 -29.22
C GLY A 45 45.07 -9.24 -30.45
N ALA A 46 43.81 -9.31 -30.87
CA ALA A 46 43.44 -9.51 -32.26
C ALA A 46 42.08 -8.86 -32.55
N LYS A 47 42.07 -8.00 -33.56
CA LYS A 47 40.87 -7.46 -34.22
C LYS A 47 40.16 -8.61 -34.94
N ASN A 48 38.83 -8.66 -34.86
CA ASN A 48 38.03 -9.33 -35.87
C ASN A 48 36.77 -8.53 -36.17
N ALA A 49 36.59 -8.26 -37.46
CA ALA A 49 35.43 -7.62 -38.05
C ALA A 49 34.24 -8.60 -38.04
N LEU A 50 33.05 -8.10 -37.71
CA LEU A 50 31.79 -8.81 -37.91
C LEU A 50 30.76 -7.84 -38.52
N ILE A 51 30.62 -8.03 -39.84
CA ILE A 51 29.41 -8.05 -40.66
C ILE A 51 28.14 -7.45 -40.01
N ARG A 52 27.67 -6.37 -40.63
CA ARG A 52 26.34 -5.78 -40.42
C ARG A 52 25.24 -6.73 -40.90
N GLN A 53 24.29 -7.07 -40.03
CA GLN A 53 22.94 -7.43 -40.42
C GLN A 53 21.98 -6.36 -39.88
N LYS A 54 21.30 -5.68 -40.83
CA LYS A 54 20.12 -4.84 -40.58
C LYS A 54 18.97 -5.77 -40.21
N VAL A 55 18.27 -5.47 -39.12
CA VAL A 55 16.90 -5.91 -38.89
C VAL A 55 16.12 -4.66 -38.51
N ASP A 56 15.08 -4.40 -39.28
CA ASP A 56 14.22 -3.22 -39.21
C ASP A 56 13.46 -3.19 -37.87
N ARG A 57 13.47 -2.04 -37.19
CA ARG A 57 12.61 -1.76 -36.04
C ARG A 57 11.35 -1.08 -36.57
N GLU A 58 10.22 -1.75 -36.44
CA GLU A 58 8.91 -1.15 -36.58
C GLU A 58 8.66 -0.17 -35.42
N ASP A 59 8.18 0.99 -35.83
CA ASP A 59 7.89 2.19 -35.04
C ASP A 59 6.47 2.04 -34.46
N TYR A 60 6.33 1.76 -33.16
CA TYR A 60 5.04 1.85 -32.48
C TYR A 60 4.84 3.28 -32.01
N GLY A 61 4.16 4.04 -32.86
CA GLY A 61 3.73 5.40 -32.62
C GLY A 61 2.79 5.51 -31.42
N SER A 62 2.99 6.58 -30.67
CA SER A 62 2.12 7.11 -29.62
C SER A 62 0.73 7.48 -30.18
N GLU A 63 -0.33 6.83 -29.73
CA GLU A 63 -1.69 7.34 -29.91
C GLU A 63 -2.09 8.18 -28.69
N LEU A 64 -2.29 9.46 -28.98
CA LEU A 64 -2.79 10.50 -28.10
C LEU A 64 -4.27 10.25 -27.77
N TYR A 65 -4.59 10.15 -26.48
CA TYR A 65 -5.95 10.18 -25.97
C TYR A 65 -6.61 11.54 -26.27
N ASN A 66 -7.72 11.53 -27.01
CA ASN A 66 -8.56 12.70 -27.28
C ASN A 66 -10.01 12.40 -26.85
N PRO A 67 -10.56 13.09 -25.83
CA PRO A 67 -11.93 12.87 -25.40
C PRO A 67 -12.83 13.87 -26.13
N ASN A 68 -13.28 13.55 -27.34
CA ASN A 68 -14.48 14.14 -27.97
C ASN A 68 -14.76 13.52 -29.34
N THR A 69 -15.55 12.45 -29.40
CA THR A 69 -16.35 12.13 -30.60
C THR A 69 -17.66 11.44 -30.21
N ASN A 70 -18.76 12.08 -30.59
CA ASN A 70 -20.12 11.52 -30.66
C ASN A 70 -20.42 11.08 -32.11
N LEU A 71 -21.45 10.23 -32.24
CA LEU A 71 -22.21 9.83 -33.46
C LEU A 71 -21.58 8.72 -34.32
N LEU A 72 -22.26 7.71 -34.88
CA LEU A 72 -23.65 7.18 -34.94
C LEU A 72 -23.48 5.70 -35.40
N GLY A 73 -24.17 4.69 -34.88
CA GLY A 73 -25.53 4.32 -35.27
C GLY A 73 -25.55 3.08 -36.21
N LEU A 74 -25.80 1.88 -35.66
CA LEU A 74 -26.39 0.74 -36.38
C LEU A 74 -27.25 -0.08 -35.39
N ASN A 75 -28.56 -0.04 -35.59
CA ASN A 75 -29.56 -0.84 -34.86
C ASN A 75 -29.71 -2.22 -35.52
N LEU A 76 -29.54 -3.30 -34.75
CA LEU A 76 -30.12 -4.62 -35.07
C LEU A 76 -31.07 -5.02 -33.93
N PRO A 77 -32.30 -5.49 -34.23
CA PRO A 77 -33.24 -5.89 -33.19
C PRO A 77 -32.94 -7.32 -32.74
N LEU A 78 -32.50 -7.49 -31.49
CA LEU A 78 -32.50 -8.80 -30.83
C LEU A 78 -33.81 -8.94 -30.05
N LEU A 79 -34.62 -9.93 -30.41
CA LEU A 79 -35.87 -10.28 -29.72
C LEU A 79 -35.56 -10.69 -28.27
N GLY A 80 -35.96 -9.84 -27.33
CA GLY A 80 -35.77 -10.05 -25.91
C GLY A 80 -36.79 -11.02 -25.30
N LEU A 81 -36.30 -12.06 -24.64
CA LEU A 81 -36.95 -12.57 -23.43
C LEU A 81 -36.54 -11.64 -22.29
N GLY A 82 -37.37 -10.61 -22.06
CA GLY A 82 -37.17 -9.64 -21.00
C GLY A 82 -37.20 -10.31 -19.64
N ARG A 83 -36.02 -10.52 -19.05
CA ARG A 83 -35.87 -10.65 -17.61
C ARG A 83 -35.81 -9.21 -17.09
N GLU A 84 -36.85 -8.78 -16.39
CA GLU A 84 -36.88 -7.52 -15.65
C GLU A 84 -35.59 -7.37 -14.82
N PRO A 85 -34.72 -6.37 -15.08
CA PRO A 85 -33.56 -6.11 -14.25
C PRO A 85 -34.03 -5.36 -13.00
N ASN A 86 -34.73 -6.05 -12.10
CA ASN A 86 -35.08 -5.49 -10.81
C ASN A 86 -33.98 -5.80 -9.78
N SER A 87 -32.85 -5.12 -9.94
CA SER A 87 -32.05 -4.64 -8.82
C SER A 87 -31.39 -3.35 -9.27
N GLN A 88 -31.97 -2.19 -8.94
CA GLN A 88 -31.15 -0.98 -8.96
C GLN A 88 -29.99 -1.26 -8.00
N GLY A 89 -28.76 -1.26 -8.51
CA GLY A 89 -27.56 -1.47 -7.70
C GLY A 89 -27.45 -0.43 -6.59
N LYS A 90 -26.53 -0.63 -5.64
CA LYS A 90 -26.33 0.32 -4.54
C LYS A 90 -26.07 1.71 -5.10
N VAL A 91 -26.80 2.71 -4.62
CA VAL A 91 -26.58 4.10 -5.02
C VAL A 91 -25.45 4.67 -4.18
N TYR A 92 -24.34 5.04 -4.83
CA TYR A 92 -23.16 5.63 -4.19
C TYR A 92 -23.05 7.10 -4.60
N ASN A 93 -23.36 8.03 -3.69
CA ASN A 93 -23.29 9.47 -3.95
C ASN A 93 -21.95 10.03 -3.48
N LEU A 94 -21.31 10.87 -4.30
CA LEU A 94 -20.02 11.47 -3.96
C LEU A 94 -20.16 12.44 -2.76
N THR A 95 -19.44 12.16 -1.66
CA THR A 95 -19.46 12.96 -0.42
C THR A 95 -18.11 13.58 -0.05
N LEU A 96 -17.02 13.16 -0.70
CA LEU A 96 -15.69 13.76 -0.66
C LEU A 96 -15.04 13.65 -2.04
N ASN A 97 -14.41 14.73 -2.50
CA ASN A 97 -13.60 14.75 -3.72
C ASN A 97 -12.34 15.59 -3.49
N SER A 98 -11.35 14.98 -2.83
CA SER A 98 -10.05 15.60 -2.56
C SER A 98 -9.17 15.43 -3.78
N ALA A 99 -9.00 16.48 -4.58
CA ALA A 99 -8.25 16.46 -5.84
C ALA A 99 -7.68 17.83 -6.24
N GLY A 100 -6.68 17.81 -7.13
CA GLY A 100 -6.12 19.02 -7.75
C GLY A 100 -5.50 20.01 -6.75
N ASN A 101 -5.58 21.30 -7.07
CA ASN A 101 -4.97 22.37 -6.26
C ASN A 101 -5.55 22.48 -4.84
N LYS A 102 -6.73 21.92 -4.61
CA LYS A 102 -7.45 21.96 -3.33
C LYS A 102 -7.35 20.66 -2.54
N PHE A 103 -6.54 19.70 -2.99
CA PHE A 103 -6.41 18.40 -2.32
C PHE A 103 -6.16 18.56 -0.82
N PHE A 104 -5.19 19.40 -0.43
CA PHE A 104 -4.83 19.57 0.99
C PHE A 104 -5.87 20.36 1.82
N ASP A 105 -6.89 20.96 1.20
CA ASP A 105 -7.98 21.65 1.93
C ASP A 105 -8.80 20.65 2.78
N ASP A 106 -8.81 19.37 2.42
CA ASP A 106 -9.59 18.33 3.08
C ASP A 106 -8.85 17.62 4.23
N TRP A 107 -7.62 18.04 4.57
CA TRP A 107 -6.72 17.32 5.48
C TRP A 107 -6.21 18.17 6.64
N THR A 108 -5.86 17.50 7.72
CA THR A 108 -5.11 18.01 8.88
C THR A 108 -3.76 17.32 8.93
N PHE A 109 -2.76 17.94 9.56
CA PHE A 109 -1.39 17.43 9.62
C PHE A 109 -1.08 17.04 11.07
N PHE A 110 -0.87 15.76 11.30
CA PHE A 110 -0.38 15.22 12.56
C PHE A 110 1.08 15.60 12.73
N SER A 111 1.48 15.97 13.95
CA SER A 111 2.84 16.41 14.25
C SER A 111 3.37 15.90 15.59
N ASP A 112 2.66 14.97 16.23
CA ASP A 112 3.14 14.34 17.47
C ASP A 112 4.15 13.22 17.14
N ALA A 113 4.70 12.61 18.19
CA ALA A 113 5.57 11.45 18.04
C ALA A 113 4.85 10.32 17.31
N ASP A 114 5.60 9.59 16.48
CA ASP A 114 5.07 8.49 15.71
C ASP A 114 4.61 7.34 16.62
N PRO A 115 3.32 6.94 16.58
CA PRO A 115 2.80 5.85 17.40
C PRO A 115 3.48 4.50 17.14
N THR A 116 4.07 4.30 15.96
CA THR A 116 4.82 3.08 15.59
C THR A 116 6.33 3.22 15.79
N HIS A 117 6.74 4.23 16.57
CA HIS A 117 8.11 4.46 17.01
C HIS A 117 9.14 4.61 15.88
N GLY A 118 8.71 5.11 14.72
CA GLY A 118 9.58 5.40 13.59
C GLY A 118 10.58 6.53 13.86
N LEU A 119 11.68 6.52 13.10
CA LEU A 119 12.70 7.57 13.12
C LEU A 119 12.27 8.76 12.22
N VAL A 120 11.08 9.27 12.50
CA VAL A 120 10.37 10.26 11.70
C VAL A 120 9.95 11.47 12.54
N ALA A 121 10.02 12.65 11.94
CA ALA A 121 9.55 13.90 12.53
C ALA A 121 8.39 14.44 11.68
N TYR A 122 7.16 14.08 12.03
CA TYR A 122 5.98 14.57 11.31
C TYR A 122 5.84 16.09 11.47
N GLN A 123 5.73 16.79 10.35
CA GLN A 123 5.70 18.25 10.35
C GLN A 123 4.26 18.79 10.35
N PRO A 124 3.97 19.85 11.13
CA PRO A 124 2.71 20.57 11.02
C PRO A 124 2.61 21.25 9.65
N VAL A 125 1.39 21.62 9.25
CA VAL A 125 1.06 22.09 7.89
C VAL A 125 2.01 23.17 7.36
N ASP A 126 2.29 24.23 8.13
CA ASP A 126 3.13 25.35 7.66
C ASP A 126 4.58 24.91 7.40
N GLU A 127 5.13 24.06 8.27
CA GLU A 127 6.47 23.51 8.09
C GLU A 127 6.51 22.46 6.98
N ALA A 128 5.43 21.70 6.77
CA ALA A 128 5.34 20.76 5.64
C ALA A 128 5.41 21.50 4.29
N TRP A 129 4.70 22.62 4.14
CA TRP A 129 4.78 23.46 2.93
C TRP A 129 6.14 24.14 2.79
N LYS A 130 6.63 24.76 3.87
CA LYS A 130 7.91 25.50 3.88
C LYS A 130 9.11 24.60 3.57
N ASN A 131 9.12 23.37 4.09
CA ASN A 131 10.18 22.39 3.83
C ASN A 131 9.93 21.60 2.53
N GLY A 132 8.87 21.91 1.77
CA GLY A 132 8.56 21.28 0.49
C GLY A 132 8.20 19.79 0.60
N LEU A 133 7.70 19.34 1.75
CA LEU A 133 7.23 17.97 1.96
C LEU A 133 5.89 17.71 1.30
N VAL A 134 5.10 18.76 1.09
CA VAL A 134 3.87 18.72 0.31
C VAL A 134 3.91 19.70 -0.85
N ALA A 135 3.25 19.34 -1.95
CA ALA A 135 3.10 20.21 -3.11
C ALA A 135 1.87 19.80 -3.94
N VAL A 136 1.33 20.75 -4.71
CA VAL A 136 0.39 20.48 -5.81
C VAL A 136 1.02 20.90 -7.12
N GLY A 137 0.79 20.15 -8.19
CA GLY A 137 1.27 20.52 -9.52
C GLY A 137 1.03 19.45 -10.57
N PRO A 138 1.53 19.65 -11.80
CA PRO A 138 1.37 18.68 -12.88
C PRO A 138 1.85 17.29 -12.50
N SER A 139 1.13 16.26 -12.94
CA SER A 139 1.51 14.87 -12.73
C SER A 139 2.82 14.55 -13.45
N SER A 140 3.58 13.61 -12.90
CA SER A 140 4.76 13.08 -13.59
C SER A 140 4.42 12.25 -14.84
N HIS A 141 3.16 11.85 -15.03
CA HIS A 141 2.72 11.06 -16.19
C HIS A 141 1.83 11.87 -17.16
N ASP A 142 1.09 12.87 -16.67
CA ASP A 142 0.25 13.75 -17.48
C ASP A 142 0.35 15.21 -17.00
N LYS A 143 0.86 16.09 -17.86
CA LYS A 143 1.05 17.50 -17.53
C LYS A 143 -0.27 18.27 -17.34
N ASN A 144 -1.38 17.74 -17.83
CA ASN A 144 -2.71 18.35 -17.71
C ASN A 144 -3.44 17.92 -16.43
N LEU A 145 -2.97 16.86 -15.77
CA LEU A 145 -3.50 16.41 -14.49
C LEU A 145 -2.74 17.09 -13.35
N ILE A 146 -3.45 17.73 -12.43
CA ILE A 146 -2.86 18.25 -11.19
C ILE A 146 -2.94 17.18 -10.11
N THR A 147 -1.78 16.80 -9.57
CA THR A 147 -1.64 15.82 -8.49
C THR A 147 -1.15 16.49 -7.20
N ALA A 148 -1.55 15.89 -6.08
CA ALA A 148 -0.99 16.18 -4.77
C ALA A 148 0.23 15.29 -4.53
N LYS A 149 1.30 15.86 -3.95
CA LYS A 149 2.56 15.18 -3.67
C LYS A 149 2.86 15.29 -2.20
N MET A 150 3.23 14.17 -1.58
CA MET A 150 3.61 14.08 -0.16
C MET A 150 4.90 13.27 -0.10
N LYS A 151 5.96 13.80 0.52
CA LYS A 151 7.27 13.15 0.54
C LYS A 151 7.98 13.25 1.88
N VAL A 152 8.94 12.37 2.05
CA VAL A 152 9.98 12.47 3.08
C VAL A 152 11.02 13.52 2.66
N ASP A 153 11.63 14.21 3.62
CA ASP A 153 12.78 15.08 3.35
C ASP A 153 13.92 14.28 2.71
N ASN A 154 14.30 14.67 1.51
CA ASN A 154 15.34 14.04 0.71
C ASN A 154 16.50 15.01 0.40
N THR A 155 16.75 15.98 1.28
CA THR A 155 17.76 17.01 1.10
C THR A 155 18.73 17.16 2.27
N ASN A 156 18.26 17.04 3.51
CA ASN A 156 19.08 17.29 4.69
C ASN A 156 19.74 16.00 5.21
N TRP A 157 21.04 16.11 5.52
CA TRP A 157 21.77 15.11 6.29
C TRP A 157 21.39 15.20 7.76
N LEU A 158 21.31 14.04 8.42
CA LEU A 158 20.96 13.95 9.84
C LEU A 158 22.13 13.38 10.66
N GLY A 159 22.16 13.77 11.93
CA GLY A 159 23.00 13.17 12.96
C GLY A 159 22.46 11.82 13.46
N GLU A 160 23.21 11.21 14.37
CA GLU A 160 22.82 9.94 14.99
C GLU A 160 21.54 10.10 15.82
N GLY A 161 20.54 9.24 15.56
CA GLY A 161 19.25 9.26 16.26
C GLY A 161 18.34 10.44 15.91
N GLU A 162 18.73 11.31 14.98
CA GLU A 162 17.87 12.38 14.50
C GLU A 162 16.78 11.82 13.57
N ALA A 163 15.55 12.32 13.77
CA ALA A 163 14.39 11.89 13.02
C ALA A 163 14.22 12.68 11.72
N ARG A 164 13.92 11.98 10.62
CA ARG A 164 13.77 12.61 9.30
C ARG A 164 12.39 13.18 9.14
N LYS A 165 12.30 14.39 8.57
CA LYS A 165 11.01 15.06 8.38
C LYS A 165 10.15 14.31 7.36
N SER A 166 8.87 14.16 7.69
CA SER A 166 7.84 13.57 6.84
C SER A 166 6.48 14.20 7.17
N VAL A 167 5.40 13.67 6.61
CA VAL A 167 4.04 14.11 6.87
C VAL A 167 3.13 12.91 7.19
N ARG A 168 2.19 13.14 8.10
CA ARG A 168 1.04 12.27 8.35
C ARG A 168 -0.21 13.13 8.28
N LEU A 169 -1.08 12.85 7.33
CA LEU A 169 -2.30 13.59 7.08
C LEU A 169 -3.49 12.78 7.58
N ALA A 170 -4.45 13.45 8.20
CA ALA A 170 -5.75 12.87 8.54
C ALA A 170 -6.87 13.69 7.89
N SER A 171 -7.82 13.02 7.24
CA SER A 171 -8.97 13.70 6.63
C SER A 171 -9.77 14.46 7.69
N LYS A 172 -10.29 15.63 7.31
CA LYS A 172 -11.23 16.40 8.14
C LYS A 172 -12.58 15.70 8.24
N LYS A 173 -12.97 14.99 7.18
CA LYS A 173 -14.20 14.20 7.12
C LYS A 173 -13.95 12.85 7.79
N SER A 174 -14.79 12.48 8.74
CA SER A 174 -14.97 11.11 9.22
C SER A 174 -16.07 10.41 8.40
N PHE A 175 -16.02 9.08 8.32
CA PHE A 175 -17.07 8.31 7.67
C PHE A 175 -17.21 6.92 8.27
N LYS A 176 -18.43 6.39 8.21
CA LYS A 176 -18.71 4.97 8.40
C LYS A 176 -19.53 4.49 7.23
N PHE A 177 -19.11 3.36 6.66
CA PHE A 177 -19.60 2.80 5.42
C PHE A 177 -19.44 3.72 4.20
N GLY A 178 -19.34 3.10 3.04
CA GLY A 178 -19.18 3.78 1.76
C GLY A 178 -18.17 3.10 0.85
N LEU A 179 -17.90 3.75 -0.27
CA LEU A 179 -16.86 3.38 -1.22
C LEU A 179 -15.76 4.44 -1.18
N LEU A 180 -14.61 4.10 -0.62
CA LEU A 180 -13.42 4.95 -0.61
C LEU A 180 -12.52 4.57 -1.78
N VAL A 181 -12.12 5.56 -2.59
CA VAL A 181 -11.36 5.35 -3.82
C VAL A 181 -10.11 6.22 -3.78
N LEU A 182 -8.95 5.57 -3.86
CA LEU A 182 -7.64 6.19 -4.03
C LEU A 182 -7.18 6.04 -5.47
N ASP A 183 -6.98 7.15 -6.17
CA ASP A 183 -6.29 7.17 -7.46
C ASP A 183 -4.84 7.65 -7.25
N ALA A 184 -3.90 6.70 -7.27
CA ALA A 184 -2.49 6.93 -7.02
C ALA A 184 -1.66 6.79 -8.30
N ILE A 185 -0.91 7.83 -8.64
CA ILE A 185 0.08 7.83 -9.71
C ILE A 185 1.37 7.16 -9.22
N LYS A 186 1.78 7.47 -7.99
CA LYS A 186 2.92 6.86 -7.30
C LYS A 186 2.65 6.65 -5.83
N MET A 187 3.33 5.65 -5.27
CA MET A 187 3.46 5.42 -3.84
C MET A 187 4.93 5.35 -3.42
N PRO A 188 5.25 5.66 -2.15
CA PRO A 188 6.62 5.58 -1.64
C PRO A 188 7.14 4.15 -1.65
N PHE A 189 8.44 4.00 -1.86
CA PHE A 189 9.17 2.77 -1.57
C PHE A 189 10.64 3.10 -1.29
N GLY A 190 11.37 2.11 -0.77
CA GLY A 190 12.79 2.24 -0.47
C GLY A 190 13.11 1.66 0.89
N CYS A 191 14.35 1.21 1.05
CA CYS A 191 14.83 0.78 2.37
C CYS A 191 14.54 1.82 3.44
N SER A 192 14.14 1.35 4.63
CA SER A 192 13.64 2.11 5.78
C SER A 192 12.23 2.67 5.66
N THR A 193 11.63 2.77 4.46
CA THR A 193 10.32 3.39 4.33
C THR A 193 9.18 2.48 4.80
N TRP A 194 8.16 3.09 5.40
CA TRP A 194 6.89 2.46 5.73
C TRP A 194 5.77 3.46 5.44
N PRO A 195 5.29 3.51 4.19
CA PRO A 195 4.14 4.33 3.84
C PRO A 195 2.84 3.58 4.02
N ALA A 196 1.78 4.32 4.33
CA ALA A 196 0.44 3.78 4.46
C ALA A 196 -0.62 4.73 3.89
N PHE A 197 -1.63 4.14 3.26
CA PHE A 197 -2.95 4.76 3.04
C PHE A 197 -4.00 3.85 3.68
N TRP A 198 -4.63 4.37 4.72
CA TRP A 198 -5.40 3.56 5.67
C TRP A 198 -6.50 4.40 6.30
N THR A 199 -7.31 3.77 7.13
CA THR A 199 -8.37 4.46 7.88
C THR A 199 -8.38 3.99 9.32
N VAL A 200 -8.70 4.88 10.25
CA VAL A 200 -8.67 4.59 11.69
C VAL A 200 -9.75 5.35 12.42
N GLY A 201 -10.36 4.72 13.43
CA GLY A 201 -11.25 5.39 14.37
C GLY A 201 -10.48 6.14 15.47
N ASP A 202 -11.19 6.85 16.35
CA ASP A 202 -10.55 7.75 17.31
C ASP A 202 -9.94 7.01 18.52
N ASP A 203 -10.48 5.85 18.90
CA ASP A 203 -10.04 5.05 20.05
C ASP A 203 -9.43 3.71 19.63
N TRP A 204 -8.21 3.74 19.12
CA TRP A 204 -7.50 2.55 18.67
C TRP A 204 -7.12 1.60 19.84
N PRO A 205 -7.24 0.26 19.68
CA PRO A 205 -7.75 -0.49 18.52
C PRO A 205 -9.28 -0.74 18.59
N ARG A 206 -9.95 -0.21 19.64
CA ARG A 206 -11.36 -0.51 19.92
C ARG A 206 -12.29 -0.04 18.82
N ASP A 207 -11.92 1.05 18.17
CA ASP A 207 -12.67 1.68 17.09
C ASP A 207 -12.26 1.19 15.68
N GLY A 208 -11.31 0.26 15.58
CA GLY A 208 -10.89 -0.36 14.33
C GLY A 208 -9.88 0.43 13.49
N GLU A 209 -9.20 -0.30 12.61
CA GLU A 209 -8.28 0.20 11.59
C GLU A 209 -8.34 -0.68 10.33
N ILE A 210 -8.28 -0.04 9.16
CA ILE A 210 -8.31 -0.68 7.84
C ILE A 210 -7.12 -0.17 7.02
N ASP A 211 -6.15 -1.03 6.77
CA ASP A 211 -4.99 -0.75 5.91
C ASP A 211 -5.32 -1.14 4.48
N ILE A 212 -5.35 -0.14 3.60
CA ILE A 212 -5.75 -0.30 2.20
C ILE A 212 -4.52 -0.43 1.30
N VAL A 213 -3.51 0.40 1.58
CA VAL A 213 -2.19 0.30 0.95
C VAL A 213 -1.15 0.40 2.04
N GLU A 214 -0.39 -0.67 2.25
CA GLU A 214 0.65 -0.72 3.27
C GLU A 214 1.77 -1.69 2.88
N GLY A 215 2.99 -1.33 3.25
CA GLY A 215 4.15 -2.17 3.09
C GLY A 215 5.40 -1.49 3.63
N VAL A 216 6.51 -2.22 3.63
CA VAL A 216 7.76 -1.73 4.19
C VAL A 216 8.94 -1.99 3.28
N ASN A 217 9.97 -1.16 3.41
CA ASN A 217 11.25 -1.33 2.74
C ASN A 217 11.11 -1.46 1.21
N MET A 218 11.61 -2.56 0.64
CA MET A 218 11.64 -2.85 -0.79
C MET A 218 10.52 -3.81 -1.24
N MET A 219 9.46 -3.97 -0.44
CA MET A 219 8.30 -4.77 -0.83
C MET A 219 7.75 -4.33 -2.19
N ASN A 220 7.25 -5.29 -2.95
CA ASN A 220 6.63 -5.09 -4.28
C ASN A 220 5.16 -5.54 -4.33
N THR A 221 4.69 -6.19 -3.26
CA THR A 221 3.30 -6.62 -3.09
C THR A 221 2.66 -5.83 -1.95
N ASN A 222 1.43 -5.39 -2.17
CA ASN A 222 0.66 -4.66 -1.16
C ASN A 222 0.16 -5.60 -0.06
N GLN A 223 0.18 -5.13 1.18
CA GLN A 223 -0.51 -5.78 2.29
C GLN A 223 -1.75 -4.96 2.66
N MET A 224 -2.87 -5.64 2.82
CA MET A 224 -4.14 -5.06 3.29
C MET A 224 -4.52 -5.74 4.60
N THR A 225 -4.83 -4.99 5.65
CA THR A 225 -4.97 -5.54 7.00
C THR A 225 -6.16 -4.91 7.72
N LEU A 226 -6.79 -5.69 8.61
CA LEU A 226 -7.66 -5.14 9.64
C LEU A 226 -7.02 -5.32 11.01
N HIS A 227 -7.08 -4.26 11.81
CA HIS A 227 -6.72 -4.25 13.22
C HIS A 227 -7.97 -3.93 14.05
N THR A 228 -8.23 -4.75 15.05
CA THR A 228 -9.47 -4.70 15.85
C THR A 228 -9.21 -5.00 17.32
N GLY A 229 -10.19 -4.72 18.17
CA GLY A 229 -10.30 -5.38 19.47
C GLY A 229 -10.73 -6.86 19.36
N PRO A 230 -10.94 -7.55 20.49
CA PRO A 230 -11.22 -8.99 20.50
C PRO A 230 -12.49 -9.39 19.74
N GLY A 231 -12.46 -10.54 19.06
CA GLY A 231 -13.66 -11.19 18.51
C GLY A 231 -13.90 -10.99 17.00
N CYS A 232 -12.88 -10.56 16.26
CA CYS A 232 -12.91 -10.48 14.80
C CYS A 232 -11.89 -11.42 14.18
N SER A 233 -12.28 -12.13 13.12
CA SER A 233 -11.38 -12.99 12.37
C SER A 233 -11.70 -12.99 10.88
N LEU A 234 -10.68 -13.24 10.07
CA LEU A 234 -10.78 -13.45 8.63
C LEU A 234 -10.93 -14.94 8.31
N GLN A 235 -11.83 -15.27 7.39
CA GLN A 235 -11.97 -16.63 6.86
C GLN A 235 -10.82 -16.99 5.92
N ASN A 236 -10.35 -18.24 5.98
CA ASN A 236 -9.43 -18.80 5.00
C ASN A 236 -9.96 -20.16 4.47
N PRO A 237 -10.34 -20.27 3.18
CA PRO A 237 -10.29 -19.23 2.15
C PRO A 237 -11.28 -18.09 2.41
N MET A 238 -10.99 -16.90 1.87
CA MET A 238 -11.84 -15.72 2.02
C MET A 238 -13.19 -15.90 1.30
N SER A 239 -14.22 -15.23 1.83
CA SER A 239 -15.54 -15.15 1.18
C SER A 239 -15.50 -14.27 -0.08
N GLN A 240 -16.61 -14.24 -0.83
CA GLN A 240 -16.72 -13.60 -2.16
C GLN A 240 -15.66 -14.03 -3.18
N SER A 241 -15.01 -15.18 -2.92
CA SER A 241 -13.89 -15.67 -3.73
C SER A 241 -12.77 -14.62 -3.90
N ALA A 242 -12.50 -13.79 -2.88
CA ALA A 242 -11.38 -12.86 -2.92
C ALA A 242 -10.06 -13.60 -3.21
N VAL A 243 -9.14 -12.92 -3.90
CA VAL A 243 -8.01 -13.61 -4.59
C VAL A 243 -6.64 -13.42 -3.96
N GLY A 244 -6.53 -12.59 -2.92
CA GLY A 244 -5.31 -12.38 -2.16
C GLY A 244 -4.92 -13.59 -1.31
N ASN A 245 -3.67 -13.58 -0.84
CA ASN A 245 -3.13 -14.62 0.02
C ASN A 245 -3.31 -14.21 1.49
N VAL A 246 -4.06 -14.99 2.27
CA VAL A 246 -4.24 -14.74 3.70
C VAL A 246 -2.92 -14.98 4.44
N LEU A 247 -2.46 -13.98 5.18
CA LEU A 247 -1.24 -14.04 6.00
C LEU A 247 -1.54 -14.47 7.43
N ASN A 248 -2.54 -13.84 8.03
CA ASN A 248 -3.01 -14.13 9.38
C ASN A 248 -4.54 -13.99 9.40
N THR A 249 -5.20 -14.84 10.19
CA THR A 249 -6.67 -14.84 10.30
C THR A 249 -7.18 -14.05 11.49
N ASP A 250 -6.34 -13.77 12.50
CA ASP A 250 -6.78 -13.10 13.73
C ASP A 250 -6.61 -11.58 13.63
N CYS A 251 -7.74 -10.86 13.67
CA CYS A 251 -7.75 -9.41 13.54
C CYS A 251 -7.54 -8.69 14.89
N ASP A 252 -7.61 -9.42 16.01
CA ASP A 252 -7.43 -8.84 17.35
C ASP A 252 -5.96 -8.52 17.57
N VAL A 253 -5.65 -7.23 17.80
CA VAL A 253 -4.27 -6.79 18.02
C VAL A 253 -3.65 -7.37 19.30
N TYR A 254 -4.45 -7.68 20.31
CA TYR A 254 -3.97 -8.22 21.57
C TYR A 254 -3.61 -9.70 21.46
N ALA A 255 -4.38 -10.46 20.68
CA ALA A 255 -4.15 -11.88 20.44
C ALA A 255 -3.08 -12.12 19.37
N SER A 256 -3.03 -11.28 18.35
CA SER A 256 -2.11 -11.42 17.22
C SER A 256 -0.76 -10.71 17.40
N SER A 257 -0.50 -10.07 18.55
CA SER A 257 0.67 -9.20 18.75
C SER A 257 0.78 -8.09 17.70
N ASN A 258 -0.34 -7.45 17.42
CA ASN A 258 -0.52 -6.39 16.43
C ASN A 258 -0.24 -6.79 14.98
N LEU A 259 -0.29 -8.08 14.63
CA LEU A 259 -0.21 -8.49 13.22
C LEU A 259 -1.49 -8.14 12.45
N GLY A 260 -2.65 -8.18 13.13
CA GLY A 260 -3.95 -8.06 12.46
C GLY A 260 -4.21 -9.19 11.47
N CYS A 261 -5.36 -9.17 10.81
CA CYS A 261 -5.72 -10.22 9.84
C CYS A 261 -5.40 -9.80 8.41
N GLY A 262 -4.12 -9.90 8.06
CA GLY A 262 -3.57 -9.40 6.80
C GLY A 262 -3.79 -10.30 5.58
N VAL A 263 -3.86 -9.66 4.41
CA VAL A 263 -3.97 -10.28 3.09
C VAL A 263 -2.92 -9.65 2.18
N HIS A 264 -2.11 -10.46 1.50
CA HIS A 264 -1.21 -10.02 0.44
C HIS A 264 -1.90 -10.03 -0.93
N ASP A 265 -1.72 -8.95 -1.68
CA ASP A 265 -2.03 -8.94 -3.11
C ASP A 265 -1.06 -9.88 -3.85
N SER A 266 -1.61 -10.75 -4.71
CA SER A 266 -0.83 -11.72 -5.48
C SER A 266 -0.10 -11.09 -6.67
N SER A 267 -0.38 -9.82 -7.00
CA SER A 267 0.31 -9.08 -8.04
C SER A 267 1.61 -8.44 -7.55
N ASN A 268 2.72 -8.78 -8.21
CA ASN A 268 4.03 -8.15 -7.99
C ASN A 268 4.12 -6.68 -8.45
N SER A 269 3.05 -6.13 -9.03
CA SER A 269 2.94 -4.70 -9.38
C SER A 269 1.88 -3.98 -8.54
N SER A 270 1.47 -4.57 -7.42
CA SER A 270 0.50 -3.97 -6.52
C SER A 270 1.09 -2.89 -5.61
N TYR A 271 2.41 -2.87 -5.42
CA TYR A 271 3.05 -1.93 -4.51
C TYR A 271 4.43 -1.45 -4.98
N GLY A 272 4.87 -0.32 -4.42
CA GLY A 272 6.21 0.21 -4.52
C GLY A 272 6.72 0.46 -5.94
N GLN A 273 7.94 0.03 -6.22
CA GLN A 273 8.63 0.35 -7.48
C GLN A 273 7.85 -0.15 -8.71
N SER A 274 7.37 -1.39 -8.68
CA SER A 274 6.67 -2.00 -9.81
C SER A 274 5.30 -1.36 -10.04
N PHE A 275 4.59 -0.95 -9.00
CA PHE A 275 3.38 -0.14 -9.12
C PHE A 275 3.67 1.21 -9.80
N ASN A 276 4.71 1.91 -9.35
CA ASN A 276 5.11 3.21 -9.91
C ASN A 276 5.52 3.11 -11.39
N GLN A 277 6.25 2.06 -11.77
CA GLN A 277 6.66 1.81 -13.16
C GLN A 277 5.48 1.49 -14.08
N ALA A 278 4.39 0.92 -13.55
CA ALA A 278 3.16 0.66 -14.28
C ALA A 278 2.25 1.90 -14.45
N GLY A 279 2.67 3.08 -14.00
CA GLY A 279 1.86 4.30 -14.00
C GLY A 279 0.82 4.34 -12.86
N GLY A 280 1.08 3.58 -11.81
CA GLY A 280 0.24 3.46 -10.64
C GLY A 280 -1.07 2.71 -10.91
N GLY A 281 -2.12 3.12 -10.21
CA GLY A 281 -3.39 2.40 -10.22
C GLY A 281 -4.42 3.00 -9.27
N VAL A 282 -5.54 2.28 -9.14
CA VAL A 282 -6.66 2.69 -8.30
C VAL A 282 -6.91 1.61 -7.25
N PHE A 283 -6.99 2.02 -6.00
CA PHE A 283 -7.48 1.18 -4.91
C PHE A 283 -8.90 1.62 -4.56
N ALA A 284 -9.80 0.65 -4.36
CA ALA A 284 -11.16 0.92 -3.95
C ALA A 284 -11.51 0.02 -2.75
N MET A 285 -11.98 0.62 -1.66
CA MET A 285 -12.46 -0.07 -0.48
C MET A 285 -13.97 0.15 -0.38
N GLU A 286 -14.76 -0.91 -0.51
CA GLU A 286 -16.19 -0.90 -0.16
C GLU A 286 -16.31 -1.38 1.30
N TRP A 287 -16.90 -0.54 2.14
CA TRP A 287 -17.20 -0.87 3.52
C TRP A 287 -18.70 -0.75 3.74
N THR A 288 -19.31 -1.85 4.16
CA THR A 288 -20.76 -1.98 4.37
C THR A 288 -21.01 -2.74 5.67
N PRO A 289 -22.26 -2.82 6.15
CA PRO A 289 -22.57 -3.65 7.30
C PRO A 289 -22.17 -5.13 7.15
N ASP A 290 -22.12 -5.61 5.90
CA ASP A 290 -21.81 -7.01 5.55
C ASP A 290 -20.30 -7.32 5.51
N GLY A 291 -19.45 -6.29 5.61
CA GLY A 291 -17.99 -6.45 5.57
C GLY A 291 -17.24 -5.36 4.83
N VAL A 292 -15.93 -5.60 4.69
CA VAL A 292 -14.98 -4.75 3.95
C VAL A 292 -14.42 -5.53 2.78
N SER A 293 -14.42 -4.93 1.60
CA SER A 293 -13.82 -5.47 0.37
C SER A 293 -12.85 -4.46 -0.21
N ILE A 294 -11.66 -4.91 -0.63
CA ILE A 294 -10.65 -4.05 -1.25
C ILE A 294 -10.27 -4.59 -2.61
N TRP A 295 -10.35 -3.72 -3.62
CA TRP A 295 -9.92 -3.96 -4.98
C TRP A 295 -8.68 -3.12 -5.29
N ARG A 296 -7.86 -3.66 -6.19
CA ARG A 296 -6.79 -2.91 -6.85
C ARG A 296 -6.93 -3.08 -8.36
N PHE A 297 -6.97 -1.96 -9.07
CA PHE A 297 -6.95 -1.89 -10.52
C PHE A 297 -5.61 -1.32 -10.98
N SER A 298 -4.98 -2.00 -11.93
CA SER A 298 -3.86 -1.39 -12.65
C SER A 298 -4.37 -0.20 -13.46
N ARG A 299 -3.51 0.80 -13.75
CA ARG A 299 -3.92 2.06 -14.42
C ARG A 299 -4.81 1.87 -15.66
N GLY A 300 -4.56 0.86 -16.49
CA GLY A 300 -5.34 0.58 -17.70
C GLY A 300 -6.60 -0.27 -17.50
N GLU A 301 -6.87 -0.74 -16.28
CA GLU A 301 -7.92 -1.71 -15.96
C GLU A 301 -9.04 -1.12 -15.09
N VAL A 302 -8.99 0.19 -14.83
CA VAL A 302 -9.99 0.88 -13.99
C VAL A 302 -11.37 0.80 -14.66
N PRO A 303 -12.44 0.34 -13.98
CA PRO A 303 -13.79 0.27 -14.53
C PRO A 303 -14.34 1.64 -14.97
N ARG A 304 -15.15 1.66 -16.02
CA ARG A 304 -15.66 2.92 -16.64
C ARG A 304 -16.50 3.76 -15.69
N ASP A 305 -17.33 3.13 -14.87
CA ASP A 305 -18.12 3.77 -13.83
C ASP A 305 -17.22 4.46 -12.81
N LEU A 306 -16.15 3.79 -12.36
CA LEU A 306 -15.16 4.32 -11.44
C LEU A 306 -14.32 5.47 -12.05
N GLN A 307 -13.93 5.35 -13.32
CA GLN A 307 -13.24 6.41 -14.07
C GLN A 307 -14.11 7.67 -14.18
N SER A 308 -15.38 7.50 -14.53
CA SER A 308 -16.32 8.63 -14.64
C SER A 308 -16.63 9.27 -13.29
N GLY A 309 -16.54 8.50 -12.22
CA GLY A 309 -16.92 8.89 -10.87
C GLY A 309 -18.44 9.07 -10.68
N ASN A 310 -19.26 8.68 -11.65
CA ASN A 310 -20.71 8.78 -11.57
C ASN A 310 -21.31 7.43 -11.19
N SER A 311 -21.82 7.33 -9.96
CA SER A 311 -22.56 6.16 -9.46
C SER A 311 -21.79 4.83 -9.61
N PRO A 312 -20.58 4.69 -9.03
CA PRO A 312 -19.79 3.46 -9.12
C PRO A 312 -20.60 2.26 -8.61
N GLN A 313 -20.40 1.10 -9.24
CA GLN A 313 -21.12 -0.16 -8.98
C GLN A 313 -20.12 -1.31 -8.79
N PRO A 314 -19.57 -1.51 -7.56
CA PRO A 314 -18.61 -2.58 -7.27
C PRO A 314 -19.05 -3.97 -7.72
N SER A 315 -20.36 -4.27 -7.64
CA SER A 315 -20.94 -5.55 -8.06
C SER A 315 -20.85 -5.83 -9.58
N THR A 316 -20.54 -4.82 -10.38
CA THR A 316 -20.41 -4.95 -11.85
C THR A 316 -18.97 -4.99 -12.33
N TRP A 317 -18.00 -4.83 -11.42
CA TRP A 317 -16.60 -4.82 -11.80
C TRP A 317 -16.13 -6.19 -12.31
N PRO A 318 -15.27 -6.23 -13.34
CA PRO A 318 -14.91 -7.48 -14.02
C PRO A 318 -13.92 -8.34 -13.22
N ILE A 319 -13.45 -7.86 -12.07
CA ILE A 319 -12.50 -8.56 -11.20
C ILE A 319 -13.11 -8.77 -9.81
N ARG A 320 -12.64 -9.83 -9.15
CA ARG A 320 -12.93 -10.10 -7.74
C ARG A 320 -12.08 -9.18 -6.85
N PRO A 321 -12.53 -8.89 -5.61
CA PRO A 321 -11.69 -8.15 -4.67
C PRO A 321 -10.40 -8.92 -4.36
N VAL A 322 -9.35 -8.18 -4.03
CA VAL A 322 -8.10 -8.76 -3.53
C VAL A 322 -8.31 -9.30 -2.13
N ALA A 323 -8.92 -8.51 -1.25
CA ALA A 323 -9.22 -8.89 0.13
C ALA A 323 -10.72 -8.72 0.41
N HIS A 324 -11.28 -9.61 1.22
CA HIS A 324 -12.63 -9.46 1.75
C HIS A 324 -12.75 -10.02 3.17
N TRP A 325 -13.12 -9.15 4.11
CA TRP A 325 -13.46 -9.50 5.49
C TRP A 325 -14.99 -9.42 5.64
N SER A 326 -15.62 -10.59 5.73
CA SER A 326 -17.08 -10.69 5.91
C SER A 326 -17.48 -10.54 7.37
N SER A 327 -18.58 -9.84 7.60
CA SER A 327 -19.21 -9.74 8.91
C SER A 327 -19.68 -11.11 9.45
N ASP A 328 -19.96 -12.10 8.60
CA ASP A 328 -20.42 -13.42 9.07
C ASP A 328 -19.35 -14.18 9.87
N VAL A 329 -18.07 -13.82 9.68
CA VAL A 329 -16.93 -14.40 10.38
C VAL A 329 -16.37 -13.40 11.40
N CYS A 330 -16.27 -12.13 11.01
CA CYS A 330 -16.01 -11.03 11.91
C CYS A 330 -17.34 -10.42 12.40
N ASN A 331 -18.04 -11.17 13.26
CA ASN A 331 -19.42 -10.90 13.69
C ASN A 331 -19.66 -9.50 14.30
N ASN A 332 -18.60 -8.79 14.70
CA ASN A 332 -18.70 -7.48 15.30
C ASN A 332 -18.05 -6.38 14.46
N LEU A 333 -17.70 -6.60 13.18
CA LEU A 333 -17.03 -5.57 12.37
C LEU A 333 -17.82 -4.25 12.36
N SER A 334 -19.13 -4.33 12.17
CA SER A 334 -20.02 -3.15 12.15
C SER A 334 -20.20 -2.49 13.51
N GLU A 335 -19.93 -3.18 14.61
CA GLU A 335 -20.05 -2.66 15.98
C GLU A 335 -18.71 -2.16 16.54
N GLN A 336 -17.60 -2.79 16.14
CA GLN A 336 -16.24 -2.46 16.55
C GLN A 336 -15.68 -1.29 15.76
N PHE A 337 -16.04 -1.15 14.49
CA PHE A 337 -15.51 -0.05 13.69
C PHE A 337 -16.40 1.17 13.86
N SER A 338 -15.85 2.25 14.41
CA SER A 338 -16.56 3.52 14.58
C SER A 338 -16.52 4.35 13.29
N GLU A 339 -16.71 5.67 13.34
CA GLU A 339 -16.41 6.48 12.15
C GLU A 339 -14.90 6.62 12.00
N HIS A 340 -14.38 6.37 10.81
CA HIS A 340 -12.95 6.46 10.55
C HIS A 340 -12.58 7.79 9.90
N ARG A 341 -11.36 8.24 10.18
CA ARG A 341 -10.64 9.22 9.36
C ARG A 341 -9.72 8.49 8.39
N ILE A 342 -9.53 9.07 7.21
CA ILE A 342 -8.59 8.59 6.19
C ILE A 342 -7.21 9.13 6.52
N ILE A 343 -6.19 8.30 6.45
CA ILE A 343 -4.81 8.65 6.77
C ILE A 343 -3.91 8.42 5.56
N PHE A 344 -3.00 9.36 5.34
CA PHE A 344 -1.77 9.13 4.58
C PHE A 344 -0.59 9.36 5.50
N ASP A 345 0.43 8.53 5.41
CA ASP A 345 1.72 8.85 5.99
C ASP A 345 2.89 8.16 5.28
N ILE A 346 4.08 8.57 5.69
CA ILE A 346 5.34 7.86 5.44
C ILE A 346 6.16 7.93 6.73
N THR A 347 6.11 6.88 7.55
CA THR A 347 7.09 6.69 8.63
C THR A 347 8.36 6.01 8.11
N LEU A 348 9.39 5.98 8.95
CA LEU A 348 10.67 5.35 8.66
C LEU A 348 11.09 4.43 9.80
N CYS A 349 11.59 3.24 9.49
CA CYS A 349 12.00 2.24 10.47
C CYS A 349 10.84 1.82 11.39
N GLY A 350 10.93 2.12 12.69
CA GLY A 350 9.88 1.80 13.65
C GLY A 350 9.66 0.30 13.86
N ASP A 351 8.51 0.00 14.45
CA ASP A 351 8.17 -1.32 14.96
C ASP A 351 8.16 -2.41 13.87
N TRP A 352 7.82 -2.04 12.63
CA TRP A 352 7.78 -2.98 11.51
C TRP A 352 8.98 -2.86 10.57
N ALA A 353 9.14 -1.74 9.86
CA ALA A 353 10.16 -1.63 8.81
C ALA A 353 11.59 -1.66 9.36
N GLY A 354 11.78 -1.22 10.62
CA GLY A 354 13.07 -1.19 11.31
C GLY A 354 13.42 -2.49 12.04
N SER A 355 12.48 -3.42 12.18
CA SER A 355 12.74 -4.73 12.79
C SER A 355 13.78 -5.48 11.97
N THR A 356 14.85 -5.98 12.62
CA THR A 356 15.97 -6.66 11.94
C THR A 356 15.52 -7.80 11.03
N GLY A 357 14.51 -8.57 11.47
CA GLY A 357 13.97 -9.70 10.71
C GLY A 357 13.18 -9.29 9.46
N VAL A 358 12.80 -8.02 9.34
CA VAL A 358 12.05 -7.46 8.22
C VAL A 358 12.95 -6.59 7.35
N PHE A 359 13.77 -5.75 7.95
CA PHE A 359 14.69 -4.86 7.25
C PHE A 359 15.73 -5.64 6.42
N ASN A 360 16.32 -6.69 6.99
CA ASN A 360 17.33 -7.49 6.30
C ASN A 360 16.77 -8.77 5.64
N ALA A 361 15.45 -8.97 5.67
CA ALA A 361 14.80 -10.12 5.05
C ALA A 361 15.18 -10.24 3.57
N ASP A 362 15.55 -11.44 3.13
CA ASP A 362 15.91 -11.75 1.74
C ASP A 362 16.95 -10.80 1.11
N ASN A 363 17.84 -10.22 1.93
CA ASN A 363 18.79 -9.17 1.53
C ASN A 363 18.10 -7.94 0.90
N ALA A 364 16.86 -7.64 1.27
CA ALA A 364 16.10 -6.49 0.79
C ALA A 364 16.83 -5.17 1.09
N CYS A 365 17.36 -5.02 2.31
CA CYS A 365 18.16 -3.89 2.72
C CYS A 365 19.42 -4.31 3.49
N SER A 366 20.50 -3.56 3.32
CA SER A 366 21.78 -3.78 3.97
C SER A 366 22.04 -2.75 5.08
N GLY A 367 22.88 -3.12 6.05
CA GLY A 367 23.19 -2.26 7.19
C GLY A 367 22.08 -2.21 8.22
N SER A 368 21.97 -1.09 8.93
CA SER A 368 20.92 -0.83 9.92
C SER A 368 19.93 0.22 9.38
N CYS A 369 18.66 0.11 9.80
CA CYS A 369 17.64 1.05 9.37
C CYS A 369 17.98 2.50 9.81
N ASN A 370 18.40 2.67 11.06
CA ASN A 370 18.76 3.98 11.62
C ASN A 370 19.93 4.63 10.85
N ASP A 371 20.90 3.83 10.39
CA ASP A 371 22.01 4.35 9.59
C ASP A 371 21.56 4.93 8.25
N LEU A 372 20.62 4.26 7.57
CA LEU A 372 20.09 4.73 6.29
C LEU A 372 19.31 6.04 6.41
N VAL A 373 18.65 6.28 7.55
CA VAL A 373 17.88 7.50 7.78
C VAL A 373 18.73 8.76 7.74
N LYS A 374 20.03 8.67 8.00
CA LYS A 374 20.93 9.83 7.95
C LYS A 374 21.15 10.38 6.54
N ASP A 375 21.12 9.52 5.52
CA ASP A 375 21.42 9.92 4.14
C ASP A 375 20.14 10.33 3.38
N PRO A 376 19.99 11.61 3.01
CA PRO A 376 18.82 12.09 2.29
C PRO A 376 18.63 11.45 0.90
N SER A 377 19.71 10.97 0.27
CA SER A 377 19.65 10.40 -1.08
C SER A 377 18.87 9.08 -1.15
N ASN A 378 18.68 8.40 -0.02
CA ASN A 378 17.85 7.21 0.11
C ASN A 378 16.34 7.49 -0.11
N TYR A 379 15.91 8.75 -0.03
CA TYR A 379 14.50 9.14 -0.01
C TYR A 379 13.99 9.79 -1.29
N LYS A 380 14.71 9.61 -2.42
CA LYS A 380 14.29 10.15 -3.72
C LYS A 380 12.94 9.58 -4.20
N ASP A 381 12.65 8.33 -3.84
CA ASP A 381 11.44 7.59 -4.24
C ASP A 381 10.42 7.48 -3.09
N ALA A 382 10.70 8.10 -1.94
CA ALA A 382 9.82 8.11 -0.77
C ALA A 382 8.74 9.21 -0.90
N ASN A 383 7.88 9.08 -1.92
CA ASN A 383 6.82 10.06 -2.19
C ASN A 383 5.53 9.42 -2.74
N TRP A 384 4.40 9.90 -2.21
CA TRP A 384 3.09 9.74 -2.81
C TRP A 384 2.90 10.77 -3.93
N GLU A 385 2.27 10.35 -5.02
CA GLU A 385 1.71 11.26 -6.04
C GLU A 385 0.27 10.83 -6.32
N ILE A 386 -0.69 11.65 -5.88
CA ILE A 386 -2.11 11.29 -5.82
C ILE A 386 -2.92 12.16 -6.77
N ALA A 387 -3.73 11.52 -7.62
CA ALA A 387 -4.65 12.21 -8.52
C ALA A 387 -5.93 12.61 -7.78
N SER A 388 -6.51 11.69 -7.00
CA SER A 388 -7.68 12.00 -6.16
C SER A 388 -7.89 10.99 -5.04
N VAL A 389 -8.58 11.45 -3.99
CA VAL A 389 -9.29 10.58 -3.03
C VAL A 389 -10.77 10.94 -3.10
N LYS A 390 -11.62 9.95 -3.36
CA LYS A 390 -13.07 10.11 -3.45
C LYS A 390 -13.76 9.18 -2.46
N LEU A 391 -14.77 9.70 -1.77
CA LEU A 391 -15.66 8.90 -0.93
C LEU A 391 -17.08 8.98 -1.47
N TYR A 392 -17.75 7.83 -1.56
CA TYR A 392 -19.16 7.74 -1.92
C TYR A 392 -19.97 7.08 -0.82
N GLN A 393 -21.18 7.56 -0.53
CA GLN A 393 -22.09 7.04 0.50
C GLN A 393 -23.55 7.03 0.07
#